data_AF-A0A915AXY5-F1
#
_entry.id   AF-A0A915AXY5-F1
#
_cell.length_a   1.000
_cell.length_b   1.000
_cell.length_c   1.000
_cell.angle_alpha   90.00
_cell.angle_beta   90.00
_cell.angle_gamma   90.00
#
_symmetry.space_group_name_H-M   'P 1'
#
loop_
_entity.id
_entity.type
_entity.pdbx_description
1 polymer ?
#
loop_
_entity_poly.entity_id
_entity_poly.type
_entity_poly.pdbx_seq_one_letter_code
_entity_poly.pdbx_strand_id
1 'polypeptide(L)'
;KDTNVTVVLFGNDRTWSLNVAGKYFNNTRMYVTNAIQSATPAVDFAFVQYNCDSVILTASASTFGWWTAFLAGPHKNIYYNTVFSKPNGIEKELNVTDFFPPEWIPLTMPSDFRLPTS
;
A
#
# COMPACT_ATOMS: atom_id res chain seq x y z
N LYS A 1 13.95 20.03 5.79
CA LYS A 1 13.42 19.59 7.10
C LYS A 1 13.67 18.10 7.18
N ASP A 2 14.65 17.67 7.99
CA ASP A 2 14.96 16.25 8.17
C ASP A 2 13.81 15.55 8.89
N THR A 3 12.96 14.88 8.12
CA THR A 3 12.09 13.85 8.65
C THR A 3 12.80 12.53 8.40
N ASN A 4 13.32 11.91 9.46
CA ASN A 4 14.02 10.63 9.41
C ASN A 4 13.02 9.48 9.16
N VAL A 5 12.42 9.47 7.97
CA VAL A 5 11.39 8.50 7.56
C VAL A 5 12.05 7.16 7.28
N THR A 6 11.45 6.10 7.84
CA THR A 6 11.74 4.73 7.46
C THR A 6 10.56 4.20 6.66
N VAL A 7 10.84 3.62 5.50
CA VAL A 7 9.83 2.99 4.64
C VAL A 7 10.01 1.49 4.68
N VAL A 8 8.91 0.74 4.76
CA VAL A 8 8.91 -0.72 4.66
C VAL A 8 7.95 -1.10 3.53
N LEU A 9 8.47 -1.82 2.53
CA LEU A 9 7.67 -2.31 1.40
C LEU A 9 7.24 -3.76 1.66
N PHE A 10 5.93 -3.96 1.66
CA PHE A 10 5.29 -5.27 1.75
C PHE A 10 4.74 -5.66 0.37
N GLY A 11 5.03 -6.87 -0.07
CA GLY A 11 4.56 -7.37 -1.35
C GLY A 11 5.12 -8.75 -1.69
N ASN A 12 4.55 -9.36 -2.73
CA ASN A 12 4.99 -10.66 -3.24
C ASN A 12 6.03 -10.55 -4.37
N ASP A 13 6.18 -9.39 -5.00
CA ASP A 13 7.21 -9.13 -6.01
C ASP A 13 8.39 -8.35 -5.39
N ARG A 14 9.40 -9.11 -4.96
CA ARG A 14 10.61 -8.56 -4.36
C ARG A 14 11.43 -7.76 -5.36
N THR A 15 11.50 -8.21 -6.61
CA THR A 15 12.29 -7.55 -7.66
C THR A 15 11.69 -6.18 -7.97
N TRP A 16 10.37 -6.11 -8.15
CA TRP A 16 9.66 -4.85 -8.32
C TRP A 16 9.87 -3.92 -7.12
N SER A 17 9.76 -4.44 -5.90
CA SER A 17 9.92 -3.66 -4.67
C SER A 17 11.32 -3.05 -4.54
N LEU A 18 12.37 -3.82 -4.89
CA LEU A 18 13.75 -3.32 -4.92
C LEU A 18 13.97 -2.26 -6.02
N ASN A 19 13.35 -2.43 -7.19
CA ASN A 19 13.43 -1.44 -8.26
C ASN A 19 12.75 -0.12 -7.85
N VAL A 20 11.58 -0.19 -7.21
CA VAL A 20 10.92 0.98 -6.61
C VAL A 20 11.83 1.63 -5.57
N ALA A 21 12.52 0.82 -4.75
CA ALA A 21 13.45 1.31 -3.74
C ALA A 21 14.61 2.11 -4.31
N GLY A 22 15.36 1.50 -5.22
CA GLY A 22 16.51 2.18 -5.84
C GLY A 22 16.11 3.38 -6.71
N LYS A 23 14.89 3.40 -7.24
CA LYS A 23 14.44 4.51 -8.09
C LYS A 23 13.99 5.73 -7.29
N TYR A 24 13.22 5.54 -6.22
CA TYR A 24 12.51 6.65 -5.56
C TYR A 24 13.01 6.96 -4.15
N PHE A 25 13.82 6.09 -3.53
CA PHE A 25 14.14 6.17 -2.10
C PHE A 25 15.65 6.10 -1.79
N ASN A 26 16.53 6.48 -2.72
CA ASN A 26 17.99 6.37 -2.55
C ASN A 26 18.56 7.05 -1.30
N ASN A 27 17.91 8.09 -0.76
CA ASN A 27 18.34 8.81 0.45
C ASN A 27 17.43 8.55 1.66
N THR A 28 16.54 7.56 1.57
CA THR A 28 15.57 7.21 2.63
C THR A 28 15.88 5.83 3.17
N ARG A 29 15.80 5.61 4.48
CA ARG A 29 15.95 4.28 5.06
C ARG A 29 14.79 3.41 4.59
N MET A 30 15.07 2.39 3.78
CA MET A 30 14.03 1.52 3.26
C MET A 30 14.37 0.04 3.41
N TYR A 31 13.35 -0.73 3.78
CA TYR A 31 13.38 -2.18 3.90
C TYR A 31 12.35 -2.80 2.95
N VAL A 32 12.73 -3.88 2.28
CA VAL A 32 11.82 -4.71 1.47
C VAL A 32 11.64 -6.02 2.21
N THR A 33 10.41 -6.36 2.57
CA THR A 33 10.15 -7.64 3.24
C THR A 33 10.33 -8.80 2.27
N ASN A 34 10.74 -9.95 2.80
CA ASN A 34 10.75 -11.19 2.05
C ASN A 34 9.46 -11.93 2.36
N ALA A 35 8.83 -12.51 1.33
CA ALA A 35 7.80 -13.51 1.55
C ALA A 35 8.45 -14.73 2.23
N ILE A 36 8.18 -14.91 3.52
CA ILE A 36 8.65 -16.08 4.27
C ILE A 36 7.59 -17.15 4.11
N GLN A 37 7.95 -18.27 3.50
CA GLN A 37 7.00 -19.35 3.15
C GLN A 37 6.27 -19.94 4.37
N SER A 38 6.87 -19.86 5.56
CA SER A 38 6.28 -20.31 6.83
C SER A 38 5.55 -19.20 7.62
N ALA A 39 5.62 -17.94 7.19
CA ALA A 39 4.94 -16.84 7.84
C ALA A 39 3.56 -16.62 7.18
N THR A 40 2.55 -16.36 8.00
CA THR A 40 1.24 -15.93 7.50
C THR A 40 1.23 -14.40 7.33
N PRO A 41 0.33 -13.86 6.48
CA PRO A 41 0.11 -12.42 6.38
C PRO A 41 -0.16 -11.72 7.74
N ALA A 42 -0.60 -12.46 8.76
CA ALA A 42 -0.84 -11.93 10.09
C ALA A 42 0.42 -11.34 10.74
N VAL A 43 1.62 -11.83 10.40
CA VAL A 43 2.89 -11.25 10.89
C VAL A 43 3.09 -9.85 10.32
N ASP A 44 2.81 -9.65 9.03
CA ASP A 44 2.88 -8.33 8.40
C ASP A 44 1.82 -7.38 8.99
N PHE A 45 0.60 -7.89 9.20
CA PHE A 45 -0.49 -7.10 9.81
C PHE A 45 -0.10 -6.61 11.21
N ALA A 46 0.41 -7.52 12.05
CA ALA A 46 0.87 -7.18 13.40
C ALA A 46 2.06 -6.19 13.34
N PHE A 47 3.03 -6.42 12.45
CA PHE A 47 4.14 -5.50 12.28
C PHE A 47 3.65 -4.08 11.96
N VAL A 48 2.75 -3.93 11.00
CA VAL A 48 2.21 -2.63 10.59
C VAL A 48 1.45 -1.98 11.74
N GLN A 49 0.59 -2.73 12.44
CA GLN A 49 -0.16 -2.22 13.59
C GLN A 49 0.75 -1.61 14.66
N TYR A 50 1.85 -2.29 15.01
CA TYR A 50 2.73 -1.86 16.11
C TYR A 50 3.83 -0.89 15.69
N ASN A 51 4.30 -0.91 14.44
CA ASN A 51 5.54 -0.21 14.05
C ASN A 51 5.35 0.90 13.00
N CYS A 52 4.22 0.92 12.27
CA CYS A 52 4.01 1.92 11.24
C CYS A 52 3.13 3.06 11.74
N ASP A 53 3.49 4.30 11.42
CA ASP A 53 2.67 5.49 11.69
C ASP A 53 1.65 5.76 10.56
N SER A 54 1.94 5.26 9.37
CA SER A 54 1.13 5.48 8.16
C SER A 54 1.27 4.30 7.21
N VAL A 55 0.22 4.05 6.42
CA VAL A 55 0.15 2.96 5.43
C VAL A 55 -0.23 3.56 4.08
N ILE A 56 0.48 3.16 3.02
CA ILE A 56 0.13 3.53 1.64
C ILE A 56 -0.24 2.27 0.87
N LEU A 57 -1.47 2.22 0.37
CA LEU A 57 -1.95 1.12 -0.46
C LEU A 57 -1.67 1.40 -1.94
N THR A 58 -0.61 0.80 -2.47
CA THR A 58 -0.23 0.92 -3.90
C THR A 58 -1.17 0.14 -4.83
N ALA A 59 -1.73 -0.97 -4.35
CA ALA A 59 -2.80 -1.74 -5.00
C ALA A 59 -4.03 -1.73 -4.07
N SER A 60 -4.82 -0.66 -4.12
CA SER A 60 -5.82 -0.39 -3.06
C SER A 60 -7.00 -1.35 -3.00
N ALA A 61 -7.25 -2.10 -4.08
CA ALA A 61 -8.25 -3.18 -4.10
C ALA A 61 -7.68 -4.55 -3.69
N SER A 62 -6.39 -4.65 -3.35
CA SER A 62 -5.79 -5.90 -2.87
C SER A 62 -6.35 -6.30 -1.51
N THR A 63 -6.83 -7.54 -1.38
CA THR A 63 -7.30 -8.09 -0.09
C THR A 63 -6.20 -8.02 0.98
N PHE A 64 -4.95 -8.35 0.65
CA PHE A 64 -3.84 -8.26 1.59
C PHE A 64 -3.62 -6.82 2.07
N GLY A 65 -3.53 -5.88 1.14
CA GLY A 65 -3.29 -4.46 1.46
C GLY A 65 -4.45 -3.87 2.27
N TRP A 66 -5.69 -4.16 1.85
CA TRP A 66 -6.88 -3.67 2.51
C TRP A 66 -6.97 -4.13 3.97
N TRP A 67 -6.78 -5.44 4.23
CA TRP A 67 -6.77 -5.95 5.61
C TRP A 67 -5.59 -5.43 6.42
N THR A 68 -4.41 -5.25 5.81
CA THR A 68 -3.26 -4.63 6.47
C THR A 68 -3.60 -3.24 6.98
N ALA A 69 -4.22 -2.40 6.13
CA ALA A 69 -4.63 -1.05 6.49
C ALA A 69 -5.75 -1.03 7.53
N PHE A 70 -6.77 -1.86 7.36
CA PHE A 70 -7.89 -1.94 8.29
C PHE A 70 -7.45 -2.36 9.70
N LEU A 71 -6.57 -3.37 9.80
CA LEU A 71 -6.05 -3.87 11.07
C LEU A 71 -4.95 -2.99 11.68
N ALA A 72 -4.36 -2.05 10.93
CA ALA A 72 -3.41 -1.09 11.47
C ALA A 72 -4.04 -0.21 12.57
N GLY A 73 -5.36 -0.05 12.53
CA GLY A 73 -6.16 0.59 13.56
C GLY A 73 -6.48 2.07 13.27
N PRO A 74 -7.41 2.65 14.05
CA PRO A 74 -8.03 3.94 13.73
C PRO A 74 -7.12 5.16 13.90
N HIS A 75 -5.94 4.99 14.52
CA HIS A 75 -5.00 6.08 14.79
C HIS A 75 -3.89 6.21 13.75
N LYS A 76 -3.95 5.43 12.66
CA LYS A 76 -2.94 5.43 11.60
C LYS A 76 -3.45 6.21 10.40
N ASN A 77 -2.56 6.95 9.74
CA ASN A 77 -2.91 7.57 8.47
C ASN A 77 -2.88 6.52 7.36
N ILE A 78 -4.04 6.19 6.81
CA ILE A 78 -4.15 5.24 5.71
C ILE A 78 -4.36 6.03 4.43
N TYR A 79 -3.49 5.81 3.45
CA TYR A 79 -3.58 6.40 2.12
C TYR A 79 -3.90 5.34 1.09
N TYR A 80 -4.81 5.62 0.18
CA TYR A 80 -5.16 4.70 -0.91
C TYR A 80 -5.15 5.40 -2.26
N ASN A 81 -4.68 4.70 -3.29
CA ASN A 81 -4.72 5.16 -4.66
C ASN A 81 -6.16 5.07 -5.19
N THR A 82 -6.70 6.20 -5.65
CA THR A 82 -8.03 6.27 -6.28
C THR A 82 -8.11 5.56 -7.63
N VAL A 83 -6.97 5.29 -8.28
CA VAL A 83 -6.85 4.45 -9.48
C VAL A 83 -6.52 3.02 -9.05
N PHE A 84 -7.52 2.29 -8.54
CA PHE A 84 -7.36 0.95 -7.95
C PHE A 84 -7.78 -0.20 -8.88
N SER A 85 -8.30 0.10 -10.07
CA SER A 85 -8.64 -0.90 -11.08
C SER A 85 -8.29 -0.44 -12.48
N LYS A 86 -8.07 -1.41 -13.38
CA LYS A 86 -7.95 -1.16 -14.83
C LYS A 86 -9.33 -0.82 -15.39
N PRO A 87 -9.44 -0.05 -16.49
CA PRO A 87 -10.73 0.19 -17.12
C PRO A 87 -11.46 -1.12 -17.47
N ASN A 88 -12.75 -1.17 -17.15
CA ASN A 88 -13.62 -2.35 -17.17
C ASN A 88 -13.22 -3.47 -16.20
N GLY A 89 -12.49 -3.15 -15.14
CA GLY A 89 -12.19 -4.06 -14.06
C GLY A 89 -13.27 -4.03 -12.98
N ILE A 90 -12.82 -4.11 -11.73
CA ILE A 90 -13.70 -4.18 -10.56
C ILE A 90 -14.36 -2.84 -10.20
N GLU A 91 -14.00 -1.73 -10.86
CA GLU A 91 -14.59 -0.42 -10.58
C GLU A 91 -16.08 -0.34 -10.90
N LYS A 92 -16.61 -1.29 -11.68
CA LYS A 92 -18.05 -1.45 -11.92
C LYS A 92 -18.77 -2.24 -10.83
N GLU A 93 -18.01 -2.97 -10.01
CA GLU A 93 -18.53 -3.88 -8.98
C GLU A 93 -18.28 -3.34 -7.56
N LEU A 94 -17.45 -2.30 -7.44
CA LEU A 94 -17.00 -1.74 -6.17
C LEU A 94 -17.49 -0.30 -6.00
N ASN A 95 -18.29 -0.07 -4.96
CA ASN A 95 -18.60 1.28 -4.51
C ASN A 95 -17.51 1.78 -3.55
N VAL A 96 -16.82 2.85 -3.93
CA VAL A 96 -15.69 3.41 -3.18
C VAL A 96 -16.08 3.81 -1.76
N THR A 97 -17.29 4.35 -1.56
CA THR A 97 -17.77 4.80 -0.25
C THR A 97 -18.03 3.66 0.73
N ASP A 98 -18.27 2.46 0.20
CA ASP A 98 -18.59 1.28 1.00
C ASP A 98 -17.35 0.41 1.21
N PHE A 99 -16.39 0.52 0.29
CA PHE A 99 -15.16 -0.27 0.30
C PHE A 99 -14.05 0.37 1.12
N PHE A 100 -13.88 1.70 1.06
CA PHE A 100 -12.84 2.41 1.82
C PHE A 100 -13.48 3.17 2.98
N PRO A 101 -13.02 2.95 4.23
CA PRO A 101 -13.47 3.74 5.37
C PRO A 101 -13.31 5.25 5.13
N PRO A 102 -14.28 6.08 5.56
CA PRO A 102 -14.32 7.50 5.25
C PRO A 102 -13.15 8.30 5.83
N GLU A 103 -12.50 7.78 6.87
CA GLU A 103 -11.31 8.37 7.49
C GLU A 103 -10.02 8.10 6.69
N TRP A 104 -10.04 7.21 5.70
CA TRP A 104 -8.88 6.95 4.83
C TRP A 104 -8.69 8.07 3.81
N ILE A 105 -7.44 8.39 3.53
CA ILE A 105 -7.05 9.54 2.73
C ILE A 105 -6.86 9.11 1.27
N PRO A 106 -7.69 9.61 0.32
CA PRO A 106 -7.51 9.31 -1.08
C PRO A 106 -6.28 10.02 -1.65
N LEU A 107 -5.50 9.30 -2.44
CA LEU A 107 -4.45 9.85 -3.30
C LEU A 107 -4.97 9.90 -4.74
N THR A 108 -5.08 11.12 -5.27
CA THR A 108 -5.42 11.36 -6.67
C THR A 108 -4.15 11.33 -7.51
N MET A 109 -4.19 10.55 -8.59
CA MET A 109 -3.11 10.53 -9.57
C MET A 109 -3.32 11.63 -10.61
N PRO A 110 -2.24 12.08 -11.28
CA PRO A 110 -2.35 12.96 -12.44
C PRO A 110 -3.35 12.42 -13.48
N SER A 111 -4.07 13.32 -14.16
CA SER A 111 -5.15 12.96 -15.11
C SER A 111 -4.68 12.09 -16.28
N ASP A 112 -3.39 12.15 -16.62
CA ASP A 112 -2.72 11.38 -17.66
C ASP A 112 -2.18 10.03 -17.18
N PHE A 113 -2.26 9.74 -15.87
CA PHE A 113 -1.83 8.43 -15.34
C PHE A 113 -2.69 7.31 -15.93
N ARG A 114 -2.00 6.24 -16.37
CA ARG A 114 -2.60 5.02 -16.90
C ARG A 114 -1.89 3.85 -16.23
N LEU A 115 -2.66 2.87 -15.76
CA LEU A 115 -2.10 1.61 -15.29
C LEU A 115 -1.37 0.91 -16.46
N PRO A 116 -0.21 0.28 -16.21
CA PRO A 116 0.47 -0.50 -17.24
C PRO A 116 -0.45 -1.56 -17.85
N THR A 117 -0.37 -1.72 -19.17
CA THR A 117 -0.93 -2.90 -19.85
C THR A 117 -0.10 -4.11 -19.41
N SER A 118 -0.78 -5.16 -18.95
CA SER A 118 -0.17 -6.45 -18.61
C SER A 118 0.39 -7.14 -19.84
#